data_AF-A0A0U1NPT4-F1
#
_entry.id   AF-A0A0U1NPT4-F1
#
_cell.length_a   1.000
_cell.length_b   1.000
_cell.length_c   1.000
_cell.angle_alpha   90.00
_cell.angle_beta   90.00
_cell.angle_gamma   90.00
#
_symmetry.space_group_name_H-M   'P 1'
#
loop_
_entity.id
_entity.type
_entity.pdbx_description
1 polymer ?
#
loop_
_entity_poly.entity_id
_entity_poly.type
_entity_poly.pdbx_seq_one_letter_code
_entity_poly.pdbx_strand_id
1 'polypeptide(L)'
;MNDSKPNREVHCVTDTDLPAGTSAGTRVTATDAARVLLSEIIEDHGPVLFHQSGGCCDGSSPMCYPKDDFKIGLSDVKLGEIDGSAVYISGSQFQVWQHTQLIIDVVPGRGGMFSLDNGREKRFLTRSRLLTKEELEVLAVNANENT
;
A
#
# COMPACT_ATOMS: atom_id res chain seq x y z
N MET A 1 35.61 20.27 1.51
CA MET A 1 35.02 19.01 1.02
C MET A 1 33.52 19.22 0.93
N ASN A 2 32.97 19.38 -0.27
CA ASN A 2 31.53 19.54 -0.46
C ASN A 2 30.93 18.16 -0.72
N ASP A 3 30.33 17.56 0.30
CA ASP A 3 29.48 16.39 0.16
C ASP A 3 28.12 16.84 -0.40
N SER A 4 28.07 17.01 -1.72
CA SER A 4 26.82 17.09 -2.46
C SER A 4 26.09 15.76 -2.31
N LYS A 5 25.15 15.69 -1.37
CA LYS A 5 24.19 14.58 -1.29
C LYS A 5 23.55 14.41 -2.67
N PRO A 6 23.52 13.19 -3.25
CA PRO A 6 22.91 12.99 -4.54
C PRO A 6 21.41 13.34 -4.43
N ASN A 7 20.99 14.27 -5.28
CA ASN A 7 19.60 14.62 -5.47
C ASN A 7 18.87 13.34 -5.94
N ARG A 8 18.12 12.69 -5.05
CA ARG A 8 17.24 11.59 -5.42
C ARG A 8 16.15 12.20 -6.29
N GLU A 9 16.30 12.07 -7.60
CA GLU A 9 15.26 12.43 -8.57
C GLU A 9 13.93 11.83 -8.12
N VAL A 10 12.98 12.71 -7.80
CA VAL A 10 11.59 12.32 -7.63
C VAL A 10 11.04 12.12 -9.04
N HIS A 11 11.12 10.90 -9.54
CA HIS A 11 10.46 10.51 -10.79
C HIS A 11 8.95 10.46 -10.55
N CYS A 12 8.22 11.39 -11.15
CA CYS A 12 6.79 11.25 -11.37
C CYS A 12 6.61 10.13 -12.39
N VAL A 13 6.39 8.91 -11.91
CA VAL A 13 6.27 7.70 -12.73
C VAL A 13 5.07 7.84 -13.66
N THR A 14 5.33 8.14 -14.93
CA THR A 14 4.33 8.12 -15.99
C THR A 14 4.19 6.68 -16.50
N ASP A 15 3.10 6.04 -16.08
CA ASP A 15 2.26 5.03 -16.76
C ASP A 15 2.86 3.80 -17.46
N THR A 16 4.18 3.57 -17.51
CA THR A 16 4.72 2.50 -18.38
C THR A 16 5.45 1.39 -17.66
N ASP A 17 6.21 1.70 -16.60
CA ASP A 17 6.99 0.68 -15.88
C ASP A 17 6.48 0.50 -14.45
N LEU A 18 5.89 -0.66 -14.21
CA LEU A 18 5.51 -1.15 -12.90
C LEU A 18 6.78 -1.47 -12.09
N PRO A 19 6.90 -1.03 -10.81
CA PRO A 19 8.02 -1.43 -9.96
C PRO A 19 8.12 -2.97 -9.86
N ALA A 20 9.34 -3.49 -9.67
CA ALA A 20 9.56 -4.93 -9.51
C ALA A 20 8.68 -5.52 -8.39
N GLY A 21 8.06 -6.67 -8.67
CA GLY A 21 7.15 -7.38 -7.74
C GLY A 21 5.69 -6.95 -7.80
N THR A 22 5.36 -5.92 -8.60
CA THR A 22 3.99 -5.42 -8.72
C THR A 22 3.19 -6.09 -9.85
N SER A 23 1.87 -6.20 -9.69
CA SER A 23 0.96 -6.82 -10.66
C SER A 23 -0.01 -5.79 -11.23
N ALA A 24 -0.25 -5.83 -12.54
CA ALA A 24 -1.27 -5.02 -13.22
C ALA A 24 -2.69 -5.53 -12.94
N GLY A 25 -3.72 -4.71 -13.23
CA GLY A 25 -5.12 -5.13 -13.14
C GLY A 25 -5.66 -5.41 -11.73
N THR A 26 -4.92 -5.06 -10.69
CA THR A 26 -5.38 -5.09 -9.28
C THR A 26 -5.52 -3.67 -8.73
N ARG A 27 -6.40 -3.45 -7.75
CA ARG A 27 -6.50 -2.15 -7.06
C ARG A 27 -5.32 -1.89 -6.12
N VAL A 28 -4.70 -2.94 -5.63
CA VAL A 28 -3.55 -2.85 -4.74
C VAL A 28 -2.52 -3.93 -5.07
N THR A 29 -1.24 -3.59 -4.93
CA THR A 29 -0.09 -4.47 -5.10
C THR A 29 1.06 -4.00 -4.22
N ALA A 30 2.14 -4.79 -4.10
CA ALA A 30 3.35 -4.42 -3.37
C ALA A 30 4.61 -4.60 -4.22
N THR A 31 5.65 -3.83 -3.91
CA THR A 31 7.01 -4.07 -4.43
C THR A 31 7.66 -5.26 -3.74
N ASP A 32 8.68 -5.86 -4.36
CA ASP A 32 9.44 -6.96 -3.72
C ASP A 32 10.01 -6.55 -2.35
N ALA A 33 10.50 -5.32 -2.22
CA ALA A 33 11.02 -4.79 -0.96
C ALA A 33 9.94 -4.72 0.13
N ALA A 34 8.71 -4.35 -0.24
CA ALA A 34 7.59 -4.34 0.69
C ALA A 34 7.15 -5.75 1.10
N ARG A 35 7.17 -6.71 0.17
CA ARG A 35 6.87 -8.12 0.47
C ARG A 35 7.87 -8.74 1.44
N VAL A 36 9.15 -8.40 1.30
CA VAL A 36 10.20 -8.84 2.25
C VAL A 36 9.91 -8.30 3.66
N LEU A 37 9.68 -7.00 3.81
CA LEU A 37 9.37 -6.42 5.12
C LEU A 37 8.06 -6.98 5.70
N LEU A 38 7.06 -7.21 4.85
CA LEU A 38 5.79 -7.83 5.25
C LEU A 38 6.01 -9.25 5.77
N SER A 39 6.82 -10.06 5.10
CA SER A 39 7.18 -11.41 5.56
C SER A 39 7.84 -11.38 6.93
N GLU A 40 8.83 -10.51 7.14
CA GLU A 40 9.51 -10.33 8.44
C GLU A 40 8.51 -9.98 9.55
N ILE A 41 7.56 -9.07 9.26
CA ILE A 41 6.52 -8.68 10.21
C ILE A 41 5.55 -9.83 10.49
N ILE A 42 5.15 -10.60 9.48
CA ILE A 42 4.23 -11.73 9.65
C ILE A 42 4.90 -12.85 10.46
N GLU A 43 6.19 -13.09 10.27
CA GLU A 43 6.96 -14.06 11.06
C GLU A 43 6.97 -13.68 12.55
N ASP A 44 7.12 -12.40 12.86
CA ASP A 44 7.19 -11.90 14.24
C ASP A 44 5.81 -11.76 14.92
N HIS A 45 4.77 -11.40 14.15
CA HIS A 45 3.48 -10.96 14.70
C HIS A 45 2.28 -11.82 14.26
N GLY A 46 2.47 -12.77 13.34
CA GLY A 46 1.39 -13.55 12.75
C GLY A 46 0.61 -12.77 11.68
N PRO A 47 -0.66 -13.13 11.40
CA PRO A 47 -1.46 -12.48 10.37
C PRO A 47 -1.64 -10.98 10.59
N VAL A 48 -1.46 -10.19 9.53
CA VAL A 48 -1.57 -8.73 9.56
C VAL A 48 -2.55 -8.20 8.52
N LEU A 49 -2.87 -6.92 8.63
CA LEU A 49 -3.59 -6.15 7.63
C LEU A 49 -2.99 -4.75 7.49
N PHE A 50 -3.29 -4.11 6.37
CA PHE A 50 -2.99 -2.71 6.13
C PHE A 50 -4.25 -1.86 6.22
N HIS A 51 -4.13 -0.66 6.80
CA HIS A 51 -5.18 0.35 6.77
C HIS A 51 -4.60 1.73 6.44
N GLN A 52 -5.30 2.48 5.60
CA GLN A 52 -4.94 3.86 5.24
C GLN A 52 -6.15 4.78 5.34
N SER A 53 -6.09 5.76 6.25
CA SER A 53 -7.26 6.57 6.66
C SER A 53 -7.33 7.98 6.05
N GLY A 54 -6.25 8.49 5.43
CA GLY A 54 -6.21 9.80 4.77
C GLY A 54 -5.94 11.01 5.69
N GLY A 55 -5.58 10.80 6.96
CA GLY A 55 -5.37 11.86 7.97
C GLY A 55 -4.00 12.55 7.97
N CYS A 56 -3.95 13.75 8.59
CA CYS A 56 -2.85 14.74 8.49
C CYS A 56 -1.52 14.37 9.18
N CYS A 57 -1.49 13.48 10.18
CA CYS A 57 -0.25 13.20 10.95
C CYS A 57 0.45 11.88 10.62
N ASP A 58 -0.27 10.83 10.24
CA ASP A 58 0.30 9.53 9.77
C ASP A 58 -0.59 8.85 8.71
N GLY A 59 -1.80 9.36 8.47
CA GLY A 59 -2.84 8.68 7.69
C GLY A 59 -2.62 8.68 6.18
N SER A 60 -1.54 9.30 5.69
CA SER A 60 -1.09 9.18 4.30
C SER A 60 -0.22 7.94 4.06
N SER A 61 0.37 7.37 5.10
CA SER A 61 1.15 6.12 5.00
C SER A 61 0.23 4.92 5.24
N PRO A 62 0.50 3.78 4.59
CA PRO A 62 -0.24 2.56 4.84
C PRO A 62 0.27 1.95 6.15
N MET A 63 -0.60 1.92 7.17
CA MET A 63 -0.24 1.41 8.49
C MET A 63 -0.49 -0.10 8.54
N CYS A 64 0.49 -0.86 9.03
CA CYS A 64 0.42 -2.32 9.18
C CYS A 64 0.05 -2.68 10.63
N TYR A 65 -1.00 -3.48 10.81
CA TYR A 65 -1.54 -3.86 12.12
C TYR A 65 -1.72 -5.38 12.23
N PRO A 66 -1.67 -5.97 13.45
CA PRO A 66 -2.13 -7.33 13.66
C PRO A 66 -3.59 -7.47 13.23
N LYS A 67 -3.92 -8.55 12.53
CA LYS A 67 -5.25 -8.75 11.93
C LYS A 67 -6.38 -8.72 12.97
N ASP A 68 -6.11 -9.23 14.17
CA ASP A 68 -7.11 -9.38 15.23
C ASP A 68 -7.26 -8.13 16.13
N ASP A 69 -6.30 -7.19 16.06
CA ASP A 69 -6.26 -6.01 16.94
C ASP A 69 -6.82 -4.74 16.27
N PHE A 70 -7.03 -4.76 14.95
CA PHE A 70 -7.53 -3.60 14.22
C PHE A 70 -9.01 -3.75 13.86
N LYS A 71 -9.83 -2.77 14.27
CA LYS A 71 -11.26 -2.73 13.96
C LYS A 71 -11.50 -1.99 12.65
N ILE A 72 -11.98 -2.71 11.65
CA ILE A 72 -12.42 -2.15 10.37
C ILE A 72 -13.73 -1.38 10.58
N GLY A 73 -13.75 -0.12 10.14
CA GLY A 73 -14.93 0.74 10.18
C GLY A 73 -15.95 0.37 9.10
N LEU A 74 -17.21 0.76 9.31
CA LEU A 74 -18.31 0.47 8.36
C LEU A 74 -18.10 1.08 6.97
N SER A 75 -17.37 2.19 6.90
CA SER A 75 -17.09 2.90 5.65
C SER A 75 -15.74 2.51 5.04
N ASP A 76 -15.00 1.58 5.63
CA ASP A 76 -13.73 1.13 5.08
C ASP A 76 -13.95 0.20 3.89
N VAL A 77 -13.15 0.38 2.85
CA VAL A 77 -13.22 -0.39 1.61
C VAL A 77 -12.01 -1.31 1.54
N LYS A 78 -12.24 -2.61 1.38
CA LYS A 78 -11.18 -3.58 1.08
C LYS A 78 -10.76 -3.42 -0.38
N LEU A 79 -9.50 -3.06 -0.62
CA LEU A 79 -8.96 -2.90 -1.96
C LEU A 79 -8.51 -4.24 -2.56
N GLY A 80 -8.06 -5.16 -1.71
CA GLY A 80 -7.51 -6.45 -2.11
C GLY A 80 -6.64 -7.03 -1.01
N GLU A 81 -5.72 -7.90 -1.40
CA GLU A 81 -4.77 -8.56 -0.50
C GLU A 81 -3.36 -8.55 -1.10
N ILE A 82 -2.35 -8.47 -0.23
CA ILE A 82 -0.94 -8.64 -0.55
C ILE A 82 -0.45 -9.80 0.32
N ASP A 83 -0.06 -10.91 -0.29
CA ASP A 83 0.48 -12.09 0.41
C ASP A 83 -0.41 -12.55 1.58
N GLY A 84 -1.73 -12.58 1.35
CA GLY A 84 -2.75 -12.94 2.35
C GLY A 84 -3.09 -11.84 3.37
N SER A 85 -2.40 -10.70 3.33
CA SER A 85 -2.66 -9.54 4.18
C SER A 85 -3.64 -8.59 3.50
N ALA A 86 -4.80 -8.37 4.11
CA ALA A 86 -5.84 -7.52 3.55
C ALA A 86 -5.44 -6.03 3.59
N VAL A 87 -5.78 -5.28 2.55
CA VAL A 87 -5.53 -3.83 2.49
C VAL A 87 -6.86 -3.08 2.46
N TYR A 88 -7.03 -2.22 3.46
CA TYR A 88 -8.21 -1.37 3.61
C TYR A 88 -7.85 0.10 3.45
N ILE A 89 -8.80 0.86 2.92
CA ILE A 89 -8.72 2.31 2.85
C ILE A 89 -10.04 2.91 3.33
N SER A 90 -10.02 4.10 3.93
CA SER A 90 -11.25 4.79 4.30
C SER A 90 -12.11 5.10 3.06
N GLY A 91 -13.44 5.02 3.18
CA GLY A 91 -14.34 5.25 2.05
C GLY A 91 -14.23 6.65 1.43
N SER A 92 -13.94 7.68 2.24
CA SER A 92 -13.67 9.03 1.74
C SER A 92 -12.41 9.07 0.86
N GLN A 93 -11.37 8.34 1.24
CA GLN A 93 -10.14 8.25 0.46
C GLN A 93 -10.34 7.36 -0.79
N PHE A 94 -11.14 6.30 -0.68
CA PHE A 94 -11.51 5.46 -1.82
C PHE A 94 -12.20 6.27 -2.92
N GLN A 95 -13.13 7.17 -2.56
CA GLN A 95 -13.82 8.03 -3.54
C GLN A 95 -12.84 8.83 -4.42
N VAL A 96 -11.70 9.25 -3.84
CA VAL A 96 -10.66 10.01 -4.53
C VAL A 96 -9.73 9.09 -5.34
N TRP A 97 -9.49 7.86 -4.88
CA TRP A 97 -8.47 6.94 -5.41
C TRP A 97 -9.02 5.76 -6.19
N GLN A 98 -10.33 5.70 -6.45
CA GLN A 98 -10.98 4.59 -7.15
C GLN A 98 -10.47 4.34 -8.59
N HIS A 99 -9.77 5.30 -9.18
CA HIS A 99 -9.17 5.20 -10.51
C HIS A 99 -7.64 5.00 -10.49
N THR A 100 -7.07 4.78 -9.30
CA THR A 100 -5.63 4.52 -9.13
C THR A 100 -5.39 3.10 -8.63
N GLN A 101 -4.23 2.56 -9.01
CA GLN A 101 -3.65 1.40 -8.37
C GLN A 101 -2.77 1.89 -7.21
N LEU A 102 -2.97 1.33 -6.03
CA LEU A 102 -2.08 1.55 -4.90
C LEU A 102 -0.94 0.54 -4.91
N ILE A 103 0.28 1.04 -4.75
CA ILE A 103 1.49 0.24 -4.71
C ILE A 103 2.12 0.46 -3.34
N ILE A 104 2.09 -0.57 -2.49
CA ILE A 104 2.76 -0.56 -1.20
C ILE A 104 4.25 -0.80 -1.43
N ASP A 105 5.07 0.17 -1.06
CA ASP A 105 6.52 0.14 -1.16
C ASP A 105 7.16 0.33 0.21
N VAL A 106 8.49 0.19 0.29
CA VAL A 106 9.28 0.42 1.50
C VAL A 106 10.40 1.40 1.24
N VAL A 107 10.58 2.34 2.17
CA VAL A 107 11.68 3.31 2.17
C VAL A 107 12.39 3.32 3.51
N PRO A 108 13.67 3.73 3.57
CA PRO A 108 14.36 3.94 4.84
C PRO A 108 13.63 5.00 5.67
N GLY A 109 13.55 4.77 6.98
CA GLY A 109 12.95 5.69 7.93
C GLY A 109 12.10 5.01 8.98
N ARG A 110 11.61 5.82 9.93
CA ARG A 110 10.79 5.35 11.03
C ARG A 110 9.34 5.14 10.59
N GLY A 111 8.78 3.96 10.87
CA GLY A 111 7.36 3.68 10.70
C GLY A 111 6.46 4.55 11.57
N GLY A 112 5.17 4.59 11.25
CA GLY A 112 4.18 5.31 12.05
C GLY A 112 4.07 4.71 13.45
N MET A 113 3.76 5.53 14.46
CA MET A 113 3.84 5.13 15.88
C MET A 113 3.14 3.79 16.20
N PHE A 114 2.01 3.53 15.56
CA PHE A 114 1.17 2.35 15.79
C PHE A 114 1.32 1.24 14.74
N SER A 115 2.20 1.41 13.75
CA SER A 115 2.40 0.42 12.70
C SER A 115 3.54 -0.52 13.05
N LEU A 116 3.43 -1.78 12.64
CA LEU A 116 4.39 -2.86 12.94
C LEU A 116 5.77 -2.70 12.26
N ASP A 117 5.90 -1.74 11.34
CA ASP A 117 7.18 -1.33 10.74
C ASP A 117 7.96 -0.32 11.62
N ASN A 118 7.35 0.22 12.67
CA ASN A 118 8.03 1.09 13.61
C ASN A 118 9.14 0.34 14.37
N GLY A 119 10.34 0.93 14.42
CA GLY A 119 11.52 0.32 15.03
C GLY A 119 12.35 -0.59 14.12
N ARG A 120 11.97 -0.74 12.84
CA ARG A 120 12.71 -1.55 11.86
C ARG A 120 13.63 -0.75 10.92
N GLU A 121 13.75 0.57 11.15
CA GLU A 121 14.50 1.53 10.30
C GLU A 121 14.10 1.56 8.82
N LYS A 122 12.97 0.91 8.51
CA LYS A 122 12.28 0.87 7.22
C LYS A 122 10.82 1.15 7.51
N ARG A 123 10.15 1.86 6.60
CA ARG A 123 8.73 2.14 6.70
C ARG A 123 8.00 1.87 5.41
N PHE A 124 6.73 1.50 5.52
CA PHE A 124 5.87 1.39 4.35
C PHE A 124 5.54 2.78 3.77
N LEU A 125 5.32 2.81 2.46
CA LEU A 125 5.01 3.99 1.68
C LEU A 125 3.99 3.62 0.61
N THR A 126 2.88 4.35 0.52
CA THR A 126 1.95 4.20 -0.60
C THR A 126 2.43 5.03 -1.77
N ARG A 127 2.67 4.36 -2.91
CA ARG A 127 2.75 4.98 -4.24
C ARG A 127 1.43 4.75 -4.97
N SER A 128 1.16 5.57 -5.97
CA SER A 128 -0.03 5.43 -6.80
C SER A 128 0.26 5.70 -8.26
N ARG A 129 -0.42 4.98 -9.14
CA ARG A 129 -0.50 5.28 -10.57
C ARG A 129 -1.94 5.23 -11.05
N LEU A 130 -2.24 5.83 -12.20
CA LEU A 130 -3.54 5.69 -12.83
C LEU A 130 -3.70 4.26 -13.38
N LEU A 131 -4.91 3.72 -13.25
CA LEU A 131 -5.30 2.50 -13.93
C LEU A 131 -5.68 2.84 -15.37
N THR A 132 -5.29 1.99 -16.33
CA THR A 132 -5.78 2.14 -17.70
C THR A 132 -7.26 1.74 -17.79
N LYS A 133 -7.90 2.05 -18.92
CA LYS A 133 -9.29 1.65 -19.17
C LYS A 133 -9.45 0.14 -19.13
N GLU A 134 -8.52 -0.56 -19.76
CA GLU A 134 -8.49 -2.02 -19.83
C GLU A 134 -8.35 -2.63 -18.43
N GLU A 135 -7.51 -2.05 -17.57
CA GLU A 135 -7.36 -2.50 -16.18
C GLU A 135 -8.62 -2.25 -15.34
N LEU A 136 -9.30 -1.11 -15.57
CA LEU A 136 -10.57 -0.82 -14.91
C LEU A 136 -11.67 -1.79 -15.35
N GLU A 137 -11.71 -2.18 -16.63
CA GLU A 137 -12.63 -3.19 -17.15
C GLU A 137 -12.39 -4.56 -16.50
N VAL A 138 -11.13 -4.99 -16.39
CA VAL A 138 -10.76 -6.23 -15.66
C VAL A 138 -11.24 -6.19 -14.20
N LEU A 139 -11.04 -5.07 -13.51
CA LEU A 139 -11.51 -4.90 -12.14
C LEU A 139 -13.03 -4.94 -12.00
N ALA A 140 -13.77 -4.41 -12.98
CA ALA A 140 -15.22 -4.43 -12.99
C ALA A 140 -15.76 -5.86 -13.21
N VAL A 141 -15.12 -6.65 -14.08
CA VAL A 141 -15.48 -8.07 -14.30
C VAL A 141 -15.28 -8.87 -13.01
N ASN A 142 -14.10 -8.75 -12.37
CA ASN A 142 -13.78 -9.48 -11.15
C ASN A 142 -14.71 -9.14 -9.97
N ALA A 143 -15.26 -7.94 -9.92
CA ALA A 143 -16.25 -7.55 -8.91
C ALA A 143 -17.60 -8.26 -9.12
N ASN A 144 -17.98 -8.52 -10.37
CA ASN A 144 -19.25 -9.17 -10.71
C ASN A 144 -19.21 -10.69 -10.55
N GLU A 145 -18.04 -11.32 -10.63
CA GLU A 145 -17.87 -12.78 -10.46
C GLU A 145 -17.84 -13.23 -8.98
N ASN A 146 -17.59 -12.30 -8.05
CA ASN A 146 -17.58 -12.55 -6.60
C ASN A 146 -18.90 -12.18 -5.89
N THR A 147 -19.99 -11.97 -6.64
CA THR A 147 -21.35 -11.71 -6.12
C THR A 147 -22.26 -12.91 -6.39
#